data_AF-A0A538PLU8-F1
#
_entry.id   AF-A0A538PLU8-F1
#
_cell.length_a   1.000
_cell.length_b   1.000
_cell.length_c   1.000
_cell.angle_alpha   90.00
_cell.angle_beta   90.00
_cell.angle_gamma   90.00
#
_symmetry.space_group_name_H-M   'P 1'
#
loop_
_entity.id
_entity.type
_entity.pdbx_description
1 polymer ?
#
loop_
_entity_poly.entity_id
_entity_poly.type
_entity_poly.pdbx_seq_one_letter_code
_entity_poly.pdbx_strand_id
1 'polypeptide(L)'
;MGIADLFRPKYRHSDVRVRTEAVRALTAEDAAILIQIARTDRDAGVRRLAIERIITADVLAEIAAAEPERSLRDLAGERAAQLWLSHACGVDADAAGTALAGMIKLGDPHALVDVVVRA
;
A
#
# COMPACT_ATOMS: atom_id res chain seq x y z
N MET A 1 23.78 16.08 7.82
CA MET A 1 23.13 16.99 6.87
C MET A 1 24.18 17.47 5.88
N GLY A 2 23.99 17.21 4.58
CA GLY A 2 24.92 17.65 3.54
C GLY A 2 24.25 18.66 2.61
N ILE A 3 25.02 19.49 1.91
CA ILE A 3 24.51 20.49 0.95
C ILE A 3 23.61 19.90 -0.14
N ALA A 4 23.75 18.60 -0.45
CA ALA A 4 22.92 17.89 -1.42
C ALA A 4 21.47 17.67 -0.93
N ASP A 5 21.21 17.73 0.37
CA ASP A 5 19.87 17.57 0.94
C ASP A 5 18.94 18.76 0.61
N LEU A 6 19.52 19.95 0.34
CA LEU A 6 18.78 21.18 0.04
C LEU A 6 18.07 21.15 -1.33
N PHE A 7 18.57 20.32 -2.25
CA PHE A 7 18.09 20.26 -3.64
C PHE A 7 17.29 18.99 -3.95
N ARG A 8 17.17 18.07 -2.98
CA ARG A 8 16.40 16.83 -3.15
C ARG A 8 14.96 17.04 -2.71
N PRO A 9 13.98 16.41 -3.38
CA PRO A 9 12.63 16.33 -2.84
C PRO A 9 12.64 15.75 -1.42
N LYS A 10 11.76 16.27 -0.55
CA LYS A 10 11.76 15.93 0.89
C LYS A 10 11.64 14.42 1.16
N TYR A 11 10.93 13.68 0.30
CA TYR A 11 10.80 12.23 0.38
C TYR A 11 12.07 11.43 0.02
N ARG A 12 13.15 12.08 -0.47
CA ARG A 12 14.48 11.46 -0.72
C ARG A 12 15.57 12.04 0.19
N HIS A 13 15.17 12.73 1.26
CA HIS A 13 16.09 13.36 2.18
C HIS A 13 16.88 12.32 3.01
N SER A 14 18.13 12.64 3.39
CA SER A 14 18.97 11.73 4.18
C SER A 14 18.36 11.40 5.55
N ASP A 15 17.79 12.40 6.24
CA ASP A 15 17.06 12.26 7.51
C ASP A 15 15.70 11.56 7.33
N VAL A 16 15.50 10.48 8.08
CA VAL A 16 14.25 9.69 8.13
C VAL A 16 13.05 10.52 8.62
N ARG A 17 13.26 11.48 9.53
CA ARG A 17 12.19 12.33 10.05
C ARG A 17 11.63 13.23 8.95
N VAL A 18 12.51 13.82 8.14
CA VAL A 18 12.11 14.65 7.00
C VAL A 18 11.37 13.82 5.95
N ARG A 19 11.82 12.59 5.66
CA ARG A 19 11.11 11.69 4.75
C ARG A 19 9.73 11.32 5.30
N THR A 20 9.64 10.98 6.58
CA THR A 20 8.37 10.64 7.24
C THR A 20 7.36 11.77 7.11
N GLU A 21 7.75 13.00 7.44
CA GLU A 21 6.88 14.18 7.29
C GLU A 21 6.49 14.43 5.83
N ALA A 22 7.40 14.19 4.88
CA ALA A 22 7.08 14.27 3.48
C ALA A 22 5.99 13.27 3.09
N VAL A 23 6.09 12.00 3.51
CA VAL A 23 5.06 10.98 3.24
C VAL A 23 3.71 11.36 3.86
N ARG A 24 3.70 11.93 5.07
CA ARG A 24 2.46 12.41 5.70
C ARG A 24 1.75 13.48 4.90
N ALA A 25 2.51 14.32 4.18
CA ALA A 25 1.98 15.40 3.36
C ALA A 25 1.50 14.96 1.96
N LEU A 26 1.91 13.77 1.48
CA LEU A 26 1.50 13.26 0.16
C LEU A 26 0.02 12.89 0.14
N THR A 27 -0.65 13.14 -0.97
CA THR A 27 -2.09 12.89 -1.16
C THR A 27 -2.34 11.71 -2.10
N ALA A 28 -3.62 11.42 -2.39
CA ALA A 28 -3.98 10.41 -3.39
C ALA A 28 -3.48 10.77 -4.81
N GLU A 29 -3.33 12.07 -5.11
CA GLU A 29 -2.77 12.52 -6.39
C GLU A 29 -1.28 12.16 -6.53
N ASP A 30 -0.60 11.96 -5.41
CA ASP A 30 0.82 11.56 -5.35
C ASP A 30 1.00 10.03 -5.34
N ALA A 31 0.03 9.26 -5.82
CA ALA A 31 0.03 7.80 -5.76
C ALA A 31 1.34 7.19 -6.29
N ALA A 32 1.86 7.68 -7.42
CA ALA A 32 3.12 7.20 -7.99
C ALA A 32 4.31 7.38 -7.02
N ILE A 33 4.36 8.48 -6.28
CA ILE A 33 5.41 8.76 -5.28
C ILE A 33 5.24 7.83 -4.09
N LEU A 34 4.02 7.65 -3.58
CA LEU A 34 3.72 6.73 -2.48
C LEU A 34 4.14 5.30 -2.82
N ILE A 35 3.82 4.82 -4.02
CA ILE A 35 4.18 3.48 -4.50
C ILE A 35 5.70 3.33 -4.57
N GLN A 36 6.39 4.32 -5.12
CA GLN A 36 7.85 4.30 -5.18
C GLN A 36 8.46 4.20 -3.77
N ILE A 37 7.97 5.00 -2.81
CA ILE A 37 8.46 5.01 -1.43
C ILE A 37 8.19 3.66 -0.75
N ALA A 38 6.98 3.13 -0.87
CA ALA A 38 6.60 1.82 -0.33
C ALA A 38 7.48 0.69 -0.86
N ARG A 39 7.97 0.78 -2.10
CA ARG A 39 8.85 -0.24 -2.71
C ARG A 39 10.33 -0.08 -2.37
N THR A 40 10.80 1.14 -2.10
CA THR A 40 12.24 1.45 -2.18
C THR A 40 12.82 2.19 -0.99
N ASP A 41 12.02 2.73 -0.05
CA ASP A 41 12.61 3.40 1.11
C ASP A 41 13.38 2.39 1.97
N ARG A 42 14.59 2.79 2.36
CA ARG A 42 15.47 1.98 3.20
C ARG A 42 14.92 1.80 4.62
N ASP A 43 14.08 2.71 5.09
CA ASP A 43 13.49 2.68 6.41
C ASP A 43 12.11 2.02 6.39
N ALA A 44 11.94 0.97 7.20
CA ALA A 44 10.70 0.20 7.28
C ALA A 44 9.50 1.03 7.79
N GLY A 45 9.74 2.01 8.66
CA GLY A 45 8.69 2.91 9.15
C GLY A 45 8.18 3.85 8.06
N VAL A 46 9.07 4.31 7.18
CA VAL A 46 8.69 5.10 6.00
C VAL A 46 7.94 4.25 4.98
N ARG A 47 8.39 3.01 4.71
CA ARG A 47 7.65 2.07 3.83
C ARG A 47 6.25 1.77 4.38
N ARG A 48 6.13 1.47 5.68
CA ARG A 48 4.85 1.29 6.37
C ARG A 48 3.88 2.43 6.13
N LEU A 49 4.35 3.67 6.38
CA LEU A 49 3.51 4.86 6.23
C LEU A 49 3.04 5.05 4.78
N ALA A 50 3.88 4.72 3.80
CA ALA A 50 3.48 4.76 2.40
C ALA A 50 2.44 3.67 2.07
N ILE A 51 2.62 2.43 2.55
CA ILE A 51 1.67 1.32 2.39
C ILE A 51 0.29 1.70 2.94
N GLU A 52 0.23 2.32 4.12
CA GLU A 52 -1.04 2.74 4.74
C GLU A 52 -1.82 3.76 3.87
N ARG A 53 -1.12 4.59 3.09
CA ARG A 53 -1.72 5.64 2.26
C ARG A 53 -2.10 5.22 0.84
N ILE A 54 -1.61 4.07 0.36
CA ILE A 54 -1.98 3.56 -0.96
C ILE A 54 -3.43 3.05 -0.92
N ILE A 55 -4.21 3.39 -1.95
CA ILE A 55 -5.64 3.05 -2.08
C ILE A 55 -5.93 2.14 -3.28
N THR A 56 -4.90 1.59 -3.91
CA THR A 56 -5.03 0.67 -5.05
C THR A 56 -4.66 -0.74 -4.61
N ALA A 57 -5.66 -1.63 -4.56
CA ALA A 57 -5.52 -2.97 -4.00
C ALA A 57 -4.49 -3.83 -4.75
N ASP A 58 -4.52 -3.82 -6.09
CA ASP A 58 -3.58 -4.60 -6.91
C ASP A 58 -2.12 -4.18 -6.66
N VAL A 59 -1.88 -2.87 -6.51
CA VAL A 59 -0.54 -2.35 -6.22
C VAL A 59 -0.06 -2.77 -4.84
N LEU A 60 -0.96 -2.80 -3.85
CA LEU A 60 -0.64 -3.30 -2.51
C LEU A 60 -0.32 -4.79 -2.51
N ALA A 61 -1.03 -5.59 -3.30
CA ALA A 61 -0.72 -7.00 -3.47
C ALA A 61 0.65 -7.24 -4.14
N GLU A 62 0.98 -6.44 -5.16
CA GLU A 62 2.32 -6.45 -5.76
C GLU A 62 3.42 -6.07 -4.76
N ILE A 63 3.17 -5.05 -3.92
CA ILE A 63 4.10 -4.65 -2.87
C ILE A 63 4.26 -5.78 -1.85
N ALA A 64 3.17 -6.42 -1.41
CA ALA A 64 3.22 -7.56 -0.49
C ALA A 64 4.09 -8.70 -1.06
N ALA A 65 3.89 -9.05 -2.33
CA ALA A 65 4.65 -10.13 -2.99
C ALA A 65 6.17 -9.87 -3.04
N ALA A 66 6.59 -8.61 -3.12
CA ALA A 66 8.00 -8.21 -3.21
C ALA A 66 8.62 -7.75 -1.88
N GLU A 67 7.82 -7.49 -0.84
CA GLU A 67 8.32 -6.91 0.41
C GLU A 67 9.13 -7.94 1.22
N PRO A 68 10.41 -7.65 1.53
CA PRO A 68 11.26 -8.56 2.28
C PRO A 68 10.87 -8.72 3.75
N GLU A 69 10.37 -7.65 4.38
CA GLU A 69 10.02 -7.66 5.79
C GLU A 69 8.62 -8.24 6.01
N ARG A 70 8.53 -9.35 6.76
CA ARG A 70 7.26 -10.04 7.02
C ARG A 70 6.17 -9.12 7.55
N SER A 71 6.50 -8.23 8.49
CA SER A 71 5.54 -7.31 9.11
C SER A 71 4.89 -6.34 8.11
N LEU A 72 5.63 -5.93 7.08
CA LEU A 72 5.16 -5.03 6.04
C LEU A 72 4.48 -5.79 4.90
N ARG A 73 4.94 -7.01 4.61
CA ARG A 73 4.27 -7.93 3.69
C ARG A 73 2.84 -8.21 4.14
N ASP A 74 2.68 -8.59 5.41
CA ASP A 74 1.39 -8.89 6.00
C ASP A 74 0.49 -7.64 5.97
N LEU A 75 1.01 -6.47 6.37
CA LEU A 75 0.29 -5.19 6.29
C LEU A 75 -0.20 -4.86 4.87
N ALA A 76 0.67 -5.00 3.86
CA ALA A 76 0.31 -4.69 2.48
C ALA A 76 -0.77 -5.66 1.95
N GLY A 77 -0.68 -6.95 2.29
CA GLY A 77 -1.69 -7.95 1.94
C GLY A 77 -3.04 -7.67 2.60
N GLU A 78 -3.05 -7.37 3.91
CA GLU A 78 -4.26 -7.01 4.65
C GLU A 78 -4.93 -5.75 4.07
N ARG A 79 -4.14 -4.73 3.73
CA ARG A 79 -4.65 -3.51 3.09
C ARG A 79 -5.25 -3.80 1.71
N ALA A 80 -4.64 -4.66 0.91
CA ALA A 80 -5.20 -5.09 -0.37
C ALA A 80 -6.54 -5.81 -0.19
N ALA A 81 -6.59 -6.78 0.74
CA ALA A 81 -7.81 -7.52 1.08
C ALA A 81 -8.94 -6.58 1.55
N GLN A 82 -8.65 -5.60 2.40
CA GLN A 82 -9.64 -4.61 2.87
C GLN A 82 -10.24 -3.81 1.72
N LEU A 83 -9.43 -3.37 0.76
CA LEU A 83 -9.90 -2.59 -0.39
C LEU A 83 -10.74 -3.45 -1.34
N TRP A 84 -10.31 -4.67 -1.63
CA TRP A 84 -11.12 -5.61 -2.41
C TRP A 84 -12.43 -5.97 -1.73
N LEU A 85 -12.43 -6.21 -0.41
CA LEU A 85 -13.66 -6.44 0.36
C LEU A 85 -14.66 -5.30 0.18
N SER A 86 -14.18 -4.05 0.29
CA SER A 86 -15.00 -2.86 0.08
C SER A 86 -15.62 -2.82 -1.31
N HIS A 87 -14.85 -3.17 -2.35
CA HIS A 87 -15.35 -3.24 -3.73
C HIS A 87 -16.29 -4.43 -3.98
N ALA A 88 -16.00 -5.59 -3.39
CA ALA A 88 -16.80 -6.81 -3.53
C ALA A 88 -18.18 -6.69 -2.89
N CYS A 89 -18.31 -5.95 -1.80
CA CYS A 89 -19.59 -5.65 -1.15
C CYS A 89 -20.28 -4.40 -1.74
N GLY A 90 -19.71 -3.82 -2.80
CA GLY A 90 -20.27 -2.64 -3.48
C GLY A 90 -21.43 -3.00 -4.42
N VAL A 91 -22.09 -1.97 -4.96
CA VAL A 91 -23.21 -2.12 -5.90
C VAL A 91 -22.73 -2.44 -7.33
N ASP A 92 -21.44 -2.26 -7.60
CA ASP A 92 -20.81 -2.47 -8.89
C ASP A 92 -20.36 -3.94 -9.05
N ALA A 93 -21.10 -4.70 -9.86
CA ALA A 93 -20.85 -6.11 -10.09
C ALA A 93 -19.52 -6.39 -10.83
N ASP A 94 -19.07 -5.47 -11.70
CA ASP A 94 -17.81 -5.63 -12.44
C ASP A 94 -16.61 -5.40 -11.51
N ALA A 95 -16.71 -4.40 -10.62
CA ALA A 95 -15.74 -4.15 -9.58
C ALA A 95 -15.67 -5.34 -8.58
N ALA A 96 -16.80 -5.94 -8.25
CA ALA A 96 -16.85 -7.09 -7.35
C ALA A 96 -16.17 -8.34 -7.93
N GLY A 97 -16.38 -8.62 -9.22
CA GLY A 97 -15.71 -9.73 -9.90
C GLY A 97 -14.18 -9.57 -9.93
N THR A 98 -13.71 -8.35 -10.19
CA THR A 98 -12.27 -8.03 -10.19
C THR A 98 -11.67 -8.16 -8.78
N ALA A 99 -12.39 -7.70 -7.75
CA ALA A 99 -11.97 -7.81 -6.37
C ALA A 99 -11.80 -9.27 -5.92
N LEU A 100 -12.78 -10.13 -6.22
CA LEU A 100 -12.71 -11.56 -5.92
C LEU A 100 -11.51 -12.24 -6.59
N ALA A 101 -11.24 -11.91 -7.85
CA ALA A 101 -10.09 -12.44 -8.58
C ALA A 101 -8.74 -12.01 -7.94
N GLY A 102 -8.66 -10.76 -7.45
CA GLY A 102 -7.51 -10.26 -6.71
C GLY A 102 -7.27 -11.02 -5.41
N MET A 103 -8.31 -11.26 -4.63
CA MET A 103 -8.25 -11.98 -3.35
C MET A 103 -7.79 -13.44 -3.54
N ILE A 104 -8.27 -14.12 -4.59
CA ILE A 104 -7.81 -15.47 -4.95
C ILE A 104 -6.31 -15.46 -5.28
N LYS A 105 -5.83 -14.46 -6.03
CA LYS A 105 -4.41 -14.33 -6.39
C LYS A 105 -3.51 -14.03 -5.18
N LEU A 106 -4.00 -13.22 -4.23
CA LEU A 106 -3.27 -12.96 -2.98
C LEU A 106 -3.12 -14.23 -2.13
N GLY A 107 -4.03 -15.19 -2.29
CA GLY A 107 -3.98 -16.47 -1.61
C GLY A 107 -4.35 -16.39 -0.13
N ASP A 108 -5.09 -15.34 0.28
CA ASP A 108 -5.60 -15.17 1.64
C ASP A 108 -7.03 -15.74 1.77
N PRO A 109 -7.22 -16.91 2.41
CA PRO A 109 -8.54 -17.52 2.55
C PRO A 109 -9.48 -16.71 3.44
N HIS A 110 -8.95 -15.93 4.39
CA HIS A 110 -9.78 -15.16 5.32
C HIS A 110 -10.57 -14.07 4.59
N ALA A 111 -9.93 -13.44 3.60
CA ALA A 111 -10.55 -12.40 2.80
C ALA A 111 -11.79 -12.93 2.05
N LEU A 112 -11.76 -14.17 1.54
CA LEU A 112 -12.90 -14.76 0.82
C LEU A 112 -14.07 -15.11 1.74
N VAL A 113 -13.79 -15.64 2.95
CA VAL A 113 -14.83 -15.91 3.97
C VAL A 113 -15.54 -14.63 4.35
N ASP A 114 -14.79 -13.54 4.50
CA ASP A 114 -15.31 -12.23 4.88
C ASP A 114 -16.25 -11.60 3.85
N VAL A 115 -16.09 -11.91 2.55
CA VAL A 115 -17.07 -11.51 1.50
C VAL A 115 -18.37 -12.29 1.69
N VAL A 116 -18.29 -13.62 1.84
CA VAL A 116 -19.48 -14.48 1.96
C VAL A 116 -20.34 -14.14 3.18
N VAL A 117 -19.73 -13.69 4.27
CA VAL A 117 -20.44 -13.29 5.49
C VAL A 117 -21.13 -11.92 5.35
N ARG A 118 -20.62 -11.04 4.48
CA ARG A 118 -21.05 -9.63 4.41
C ARG A 118 -21.84 -9.25 3.14
N ALA A 119 -21.80 -10.08 2.11
CA ALA A 119 -22.62 -9.96 0.89
C ALA A 119 -24.05 -10.49 1.13
#